data_AF-A0A954XU89-F1
#
_entry.id   AF-A0A954XU89-F1
#
_cell.length_a   1.000
_cell.length_b   1.000
_cell.length_c   1.000
_cell.angle_alpha   90.00
_cell.angle_beta   90.00
_cell.angle_gamma   90.00
#
_symmetry.space_group_name_H-M   'P 1'
#
loop_
_entity.id
_entity.type
_entity.pdbx_description
1 polymer ?
#
loop_
_entity_poly.entity_id
_entity_poly.type
_entity_poly.pdbx_seq_one_letter_code
_entity_poly.pdbx_strand_id
1 'polypeptide(L)'
;MAKRDLLMIVTQLSIMTRSGVDIADAIRSIAGRATKPIVREALQQLHMSLEEGSRLSQAMAAQGDRFGGIVIASIAAGEASGKLSEVLGRLRVLMRDELRTRNAIRSVMSYPLVLTVVTAGVLAAMIFFVLPQFAGIYEASRAPTPAATQLLLTVAATLRQYWWAVAMLVAGAGIGGWRLFRSGSGRPWIDRMLYRLPLLRDVSRPLGIGRAFRLQGALLESGVPLLEVLQLTKNVSTNTLMQALNERMQQAVLVGKCMSSALAQSECVPEGALEMVATAEANGQLAGVLQTVGEFFESEGEQHLKDLVKIAEPAIIVLLGLVVGGIVLAVMLPMLDLSAVGGR
;
A
#
# COMPACT_ATOMS: atom_id res chain seq x y z
N MET A 1 -9.39 8.50 14.04
CA MET A 1 -9.15 7.29 14.89
C MET A 1 -8.24 6.32 14.14
N ALA A 2 -7.50 5.42 14.80
CA ALA A 2 -6.72 4.41 14.06
C ALA A 2 -7.65 3.33 13.47
N LYS A 3 -7.37 2.87 12.25
CA LYS A 3 -8.20 1.85 11.56
C LYS A 3 -8.42 0.56 12.37
N ARG A 4 -7.40 0.14 13.15
CA ARG A 4 -7.48 -1.04 14.01
C ARG A 4 -8.46 -0.86 15.18
N ASP A 5 -8.52 0.34 15.75
CA ASP A 5 -9.44 0.65 16.84
C ASP A 5 -10.88 0.63 16.32
N LEU A 6 -11.11 1.25 15.15
CA LEU A 6 -12.41 1.24 14.48
C LEU A 6 -12.87 -0.19 14.10
N LEU A 7 -11.97 -1.04 13.60
CA LEU A 7 -12.28 -2.45 13.32
C LEU A 7 -12.73 -3.16 14.61
N MET A 8 -12.05 -2.92 15.73
CA MET A 8 -12.41 -3.56 17.01
C MET A 8 -13.81 -3.15 17.47
N ILE A 9 -14.13 -1.85 17.36
CA ILE A 9 -15.46 -1.31 17.69
C ILE A 9 -16.53 -1.96 16.81
N VAL A 10 -16.37 -1.92 15.49
CA VAL A 10 -17.32 -2.53 14.54
C VAL A 10 -17.47 -4.03 14.79
N THR A 11 -16.37 -4.73 15.11
CA THR A 11 -16.39 -6.16 15.45
C THR A 11 -17.22 -6.43 16.69
N GLN A 12 -17.00 -5.68 17.77
CA GLN A 12 -17.71 -5.85 19.03
C GLN A 12 -19.19 -5.50 18.86
N LEU A 13 -19.51 -4.39 18.19
CA LEU A 13 -20.88 -4.01 17.87
C LEU A 13 -21.58 -5.08 17.02
N SER A 14 -20.92 -5.61 15.98
CA SER A 14 -21.46 -6.70 15.16
C SER A 14 -21.80 -7.94 15.98
N ILE A 15 -20.92 -8.33 16.93
CA ILE A 15 -21.16 -9.49 17.78
C ILE A 15 -22.32 -9.23 18.75
N MET A 16 -22.33 -8.09 19.44
CA MET A 16 -23.33 -7.77 20.46
C MET A 16 -24.72 -7.56 19.85
N THR A 17 -24.82 -6.83 18.74
CA THR A 17 -26.09 -6.61 18.03
C THR A 17 -26.64 -7.90 17.42
N ARG A 18 -25.79 -8.80 16.93
CA ARG A 18 -26.21 -10.14 16.48
C ARG A 18 -26.71 -11.01 17.63
N SER A 19 -26.21 -10.79 18.85
CA SER A 19 -26.71 -11.43 20.06
C SER A 19 -27.97 -10.76 20.64
N GLY A 20 -28.55 -9.78 19.95
CA GLY A 20 -29.77 -9.09 20.38
C GLY A 20 -29.56 -8.02 21.46
N VAL A 21 -28.32 -7.64 21.76
CA VAL A 21 -28.04 -6.54 22.68
C VAL A 21 -28.39 -5.21 22.00
N ASP A 22 -29.06 -4.33 22.73
CA ASP A 22 -29.36 -2.98 22.27
C ASP A 22 -28.08 -2.21 21.90
N ILE A 23 -28.16 -1.38 20.86
CA ILE A 23 -26.99 -0.69 20.32
C ILE A 23 -26.40 0.32 21.32
N ALA A 24 -27.23 1.02 22.09
CA ALA A 24 -26.77 1.97 23.10
C ALA A 24 -26.05 1.24 24.24
N ASP A 25 -26.59 0.10 24.68
CA ASP A 25 -25.97 -0.77 25.67
C ASP A 25 -24.64 -1.36 25.18
N ALA A 26 -24.58 -1.78 23.92
CA ALA A 26 -23.36 -2.27 23.31
C ALA A 26 -22.27 -1.19 23.30
N ILE A 27 -22.61 0.04 22.90
CA ILE A 27 -21.67 1.17 22.90
C ILE A 27 -21.20 1.49 24.33
N ARG A 28 -22.09 1.52 25.32
CA ARG A 28 -21.74 1.75 26.72
C ARG A 28 -20.76 0.70 27.25
N SER A 29 -21.02 -0.57 26.95
CA SER A 29 -20.14 -1.69 27.34
C SER A 29 -18.75 -1.57 26.72
N ILE A 30 -18.68 -1.22 25.43
CA ILE A 30 -17.40 -1.02 24.73
C ILE A 30 -16.67 0.21 25.29
N ALA A 31 -17.38 1.30 25.57
CA ALA A 31 -16.80 2.51 26.15
C ALA A 31 -16.13 2.23 27.51
N GLY A 32 -16.79 1.46 28.38
CA GLY A 32 -16.26 1.07 29.69
C GLY A 32 -14.99 0.23 29.63
N ARG A 33 -14.78 -0.51 28.53
CA ARG A 33 -13.60 -1.37 28.30
C ARG A 33 -12.53 -0.71 27.42
N ALA A 34 -12.78 0.47 26.88
CA ALA A 34 -11.85 1.16 25.99
C ALA A 34 -10.59 1.61 26.76
N THR A 35 -9.42 1.12 26.33
CA THR A 35 -8.13 1.47 26.96
C THR A 35 -7.63 2.86 26.55
N LYS A 36 -7.97 3.31 25.33
CA LYS A 36 -7.53 4.59 24.79
C LYS A 36 -8.53 5.71 25.11
N PRO A 37 -8.10 6.83 25.71
CA PRO A 37 -8.99 7.95 26.07
C PRO A 37 -9.81 8.47 24.88
N ILE A 38 -9.16 8.67 23.72
CA ILE A 38 -9.83 9.18 22.51
C ILE A 38 -10.96 8.27 22.00
N VAL A 39 -10.84 6.96 22.25
CA VAL A 39 -11.84 5.97 21.87
C VAL A 39 -12.98 5.96 22.88
N ARG A 40 -12.63 6.02 24.17
CA ARG A 40 -13.59 6.09 25.27
C ARG A 40 -14.49 7.32 25.15
N GLU A 41 -13.89 8.50 24.99
CA GLU A 41 -14.62 9.77 24.82
C GLU A 41 -15.56 9.73 23.62
N ALA A 42 -15.08 9.22 22.48
CA ALA A 42 -15.90 9.08 21.27
C ALA A 42 -17.11 8.18 21.52
N LEU A 43 -16.94 7.03 22.16
CA LEU A 43 -18.03 6.10 22.44
C LEU A 43 -18.99 6.61 23.51
N GLN A 44 -18.50 7.33 24.52
CA GLN A 44 -19.35 7.99 25.53
C GLN A 44 -20.23 9.06 24.89
N GLN A 45 -19.68 9.89 23.99
CA GLN A 45 -20.45 10.86 23.23
C GLN A 45 -21.49 10.20 22.34
N LEU A 46 -21.14 9.10 21.65
CA LEU A 46 -22.14 8.33 20.91
C LEU A 46 -23.26 7.86 21.83
N HIS A 47 -22.93 7.22 22.95
CA HIS A 47 -23.91 6.69 23.88
C HIS A 47 -24.91 7.77 24.35
N MET A 48 -24.42 8.96 24.74
CA MET A 48 -25.27 10.09 25.13
C MET A 48 -26.21 10.50 23.98
N SER A 49 -25.69 10.67 22.76
CA SER A 49 -26.53 11.04 21.61
C SER A 49 -27.59 9.99 21.28
N LEU A 50 -27.30 8.70 21.48
CA LEU A 50 -28.29 7.63 21.31
C LEU A 50 -29.35 7.64 22.42
N GLU A 51 -28.99 7.92 23.67
CA GLU A 51 -29.95 8.10 24.76
C GLU A 51 -30.86 9.31 24.54
N GLU A 52 -30.35 10.36 23.87
CA GLU A 52 -31.13 11.51 23.39
C GLU A 52 -32.02 11.20 22.18
N GLY A 53 -31.96 9.98 21.63
CA GLY A 53 -32.80 9.51 20.52
C GLY A 53 -32.21 9.75 19.13
N SER A 54 -30.95 10.15 19.02
CA SER A 54 -30.28 10.28 17.72
C SER A 54 -30.00 8.91 17.11
N ARG A 55 -30.03 8.83 15.77
CA ARG A 55 -29.54 7.66 15.04
C ARG A 55 -28.03 7.49 15.21
N LEU A 56 -27.53 6.25 15.21
CA LEU A 56 -26.11 5.93 15.30
C LEU A 56 -25.30 6.60 14.19
N SER A 57 -25.81 6.57 12.95
CA SER A 57 -25.14 7.22 11.81
C SER A 57 -24.97 8.72 12.00
N GLN A 58 -26.00 9.40 12.53
CA GLN A 58 -25.97 10.83 12.81
C GLN A 58 -24.99 11.16 13.96
N ALA A 59 -25.04 10.38 15.04
CA ALA A 59 -24.12 10.53 16.17
C ALA A 59 -22.65 10.32 15.74
N MET A 60 -22.38 9.35 14.85
CA MET A 60 -21.04 9.14 14.28
C MET A 60 -20.60 10.29 13.36
N ALA A 61 -21.51 10.82 12.54
CA ALA A 61 -21.22 11.96 11.66
C ALA A 61 -20.91 13.25 12.44
N ALA A 62 -21.59 13.47 13.57
CA ALA A 62 -21.34 14.62 14.45
C ALA A 62 -19.90 14.65 15.01
N GLN A 63 -19.22 13.50 15.05
CA GLN A 63 -17.82 13.40 15.48
C GLN A 63 -16.81 13.67 14.35
N GLY A 64 -17.26 14.16 13.19
CA GLY A 64 -16.44 14.47 12.03
C GLY A 64 -15.83 13.21 11.39
N ASP A 65 -14.59 13.31 10.92
CA ASP A 65 -13.92 12.23 10.18
C ASP A 65 -13.32 11.13 11.08
N ARG A 66 -13.82 10.97 12.31
CA ARG A 66 -13.29 9.96 13.25
C ARG A 66 -13.62 8.54 12.83
N PHE A 67 -14.85 8.31 12.34
CA PHE A 67 -15.37 7.00 11.91
C PHE A 67 -15.27 6.78 10.39
N GLY A 68 -15.09 7.85 9.62
CA GLY A 68 -14.97 7.81 8.15
C GLY A 68 -16.30 7.63 7.43
N GLY A 69 -16.42 8.23 6.23
CA GLY A 69 -17.68 8.28 5.48
C GLY A 69 -18.28 6.93 5.09
N ILE A 70 -17.45 5.93 4.78
CA ILE A 70 -17.90 4.58 4.41
C ILE A 70 -18.66 3.92 5.57
N VAL A 71 -18.11 3.98 6.78
CA VAL A 71 -18.73 3.35 7.96
C VAL A 71 -20.05 4.04 8.30
N ILE A 72 -20.06 5.37 8.25
CA ILE A 72 -21.27 6.18 8.51
C ILE A 72 -22.38 5.85 7.50
N ALA A 73 -22.06 5.85 6.20
CA ALA A 73 -23.04 5.57 5.15
C ALA A 73 -23.58 4.14 5.19
N SER A 74 -22.70 3.15 5.43
CA SER A 74 -23.14 1.76 5.64
C SER A 74 -24.08 1.65 6.84
N ILE A 75 -23.70 2.23 8.00
CA ILE A 75 -24.57 2.21 9.18
C ILE A 75 -25.90 2.90 8.89
N ALA A 76 -25.91 4.04 8.19
CA ALA A 76 -27.14 4.73 7.81
C ALA A 76 -28.07 3.83 6.95
N ALA A 77 -27.51 3.12 5.97
CA ALA A 77 -28.27 2.16 5.17
C ALA A 77 -28.79 0.97 6.01
N GLY A 78 -27.98 0.49 6.96
CA GLY A 78 -28.38 -0.56 7.91
C GLY A 78 -29.50 -0.12 8.85
N GLU A 79 -29.47 1.13 9.32
CA GLU A 79 -30.54 1.72 10.14
C GLU A 79 -31.82 1.91 9.35
N ALA A 80 -31.73 2.45 8.12
CA ALA A 80 -32.88 2.69 7.26
C ALA A 80 -33.58 1.39 6.84
N SER A 81 -32.82 0.31 6.66
CA SER A 81 -33.34 -1.01 6.28
C SER A 81 -33.68 -1.93 7.47
N GLY A 82 -33.37 -1.51 8.71
CA GLY A 82 -33.52 -2.35 9.91
C GLY A 82 -32.54 -3.54 9.97
N LYS A 83 -31.50 -3.57 9.12
CA LYS A 83 -30.53 -4.67 8.99
C LYS A 83 -29.15 -4.30 9.55
N LEU A 84 -29.10 -3.48 10.60
CA LEU A 84 -27.85 -2.97 11.17
C LEU A 84 -26.86 -4.08 11.54
N SER A 85 -27.33 -5.19 12.12
CA SER A 85 -26.48 -6.33 12.49
C SER A 85 -25.77 -6.97 11.29
N GLU A 86 -26.48 -7.13 10.16
CA GLU A 86 -25.94 -7.67 8.90
C GLU A 86 -24.88 -6.72 8.33
N VAL A 87 -25.18 -5.42 8.30
CA VAL A 87 -24.27 -4.40 7.78
C VAL A 87 -23.01 -4.27 8.63
N LEU A 88 -23.11 -4.31 9.96
CA LEU A 88 -21.94 -4.35 10.84
C LEU A 88 -21.09 -5.59 10.59
N GLY A 89 -21.72 -6.73 10.28
CA GLY A 89 -21.06 -7.97 9.87
C GLY A 89 -20.26 -7.80 8.58
N ARG A 90 -20.84 -7.16 7.56
CA ARG A 90 -20.18 -6.84 6.28
C ARG A 90 -19.03 -5.84 6.46
N LEU A 91 -19.27 -4.75 7.18
CA LEU A 91 -18.24 -3.75 7.50
C LEU A 91 -17.03 -4.37 8.20
N ARG A 92 -17.27 -5.28 9.16
CA ARG A 92 -16.20 -6.03 9.83
C ARG A 92 -15.33 -6.80 8.84
N VAL A 93 -15.94 -7.52 7.90
CA VAL A 93 -15.23 -8.29 6.87
C VAL A 93 -14.42 -7.35 5.98
N LEU A 94 -15.07 -6.31 5.45
CA LEU A 94 -14.42 -5.29 4.61
C LEU A 94 -13.19 -4.67 5.28
N MET A 95 -13.34 -4.21 6.52
CA MET A 95 -12.26 -3.56 7.27
C MET A 95 -11.13 -4.53 7.65
N ARG A 96 -11.47 -5.77 8.00
CA ARG A 96 -10.49 -6.82 8.30
C ARG A 96 -9.65 -7.12 7.07
N ASP A 97 -10.29 -7.26 5.93
CA ASP A 97 -9.60 -7.62 4.70
C ASP A 97 -8.76 -6.44 4.19
N GLU A 98 -9.24 -5.20 4.30
CA GLU A 98 -8.41 -4.01 4.02
C GLU A 98 -7.13 -3.98 4.87
N LEU A 99 -7.23 -4.32 6.16
CA LEU A 99 -6.06 -4.43 7.04
C LEU A 99 -5.16 -5.61 6.67
N ARG A 100 -5.74 -6.74 6.24
CA ARG A 100 -4.99 -7.91 5.78
C ARG A 100 -4.16 -7.57 4.54
N THR A 101 -4.74 -7.00 3.50
CA THR A 101 -4.03 -6.58 2.28
C THR A 101 -2.92 -5.59 2.62
N ARG A 102 -3.22 -4.59 3.46
CA ARG A 102 -2.20 -3.61 3.87
C ARG A 102 -1.03 -4.28 4.61
N ASN A 103 -1.31 -5.26 5.46
CA ASN A 103 -0.27 -6.00 6.17
C ASN A 103 0.49 -6.94 5.22
N ALA A 104 -0.16 -7.54 4.24
CA ALA A 104 0.47 -8.36 3.21
C ALA A 104 1.46 -7.53 2.39
N ILE A 105 1.03 -6.37 1.88
CA ILE A 105 1.90 -5.43 1.17
C ILE A 105 3.08 -5.00 2.06
N ARG A 106 2.81 -4.65 3.33
CA ARG A 106 3.87 -4.27 4.27
C ARG A 106 4.87 -5.41 4.53
N SER A 107 4.37 -6.63 4.65
CA SER A 107 5.19 -7.83 4.86
C SER A 107 6.11 -8.07 3.66
N VAL A 108 5.56 -8.03 2.45
CA VAL A 108 6.32 -8.22 1.20
C VAL A 108 7.40 -7.15 1.04
N MET A 109 7.14 -5.90 1.44
CA MET A 109 8.12 -4.81 1.42
C MET A 109 9.15 -4.85 2.55
N SER A 110 8.90 -5.60 3.64
CA SER A 110 9.82 -5.63 4.78
C SER A 110 11.11 -6.39 4.47
N TYR A 111 11.04 -7.45 3.66
CA TYR A 111 12.21 -8.24 3.27
C TYR A 111 13.22 -7.44 2.41
N PRO A 112 12.81 -6.79 1.29
CA PRO A 112 13.71 -5.93 0.51
C PRO A 112 14.39 -4.84 1.33
N LEU A 113 13.68 -4.25 2.30
CA LEU A 113 14.24 -3.20 3.15
C LEU A 113 15.42 -3.72 3.99
N VAL A 114 15.25 -4.86 4.67
CA VAL A 114 16.32 -5.46 5.48
C VAL A 114 17.49 -5.86 4.59
N LEU A 115 17.22 -6.56 3.47
CA LEU A 115 18.26 -6.96 2.53
C LEU A 115 19.05 -5.75 2.01
N THR A 116 18.37 -4.70 1.59
CA THR A 116 19.00 -3.46 1.09
C THR A 116 19.87 -2.80 2.16
N VAL A 117 19.40 -2.73 3.42
CA VAL A 117 20.16 -2.15 4.53
C VAL A 117 21.42 -2.96 4.82
N VAL A 118 21.32 -4.30 4.86
CA VAL A 118 22.46 -5.19 5.09
C VAL A 118 23.46 -5.08 3.94
N THR A 119 23.00 -5.18 2.68
CA THR A 119 23.86 -5.03 1.49
C THR A 119 24.56 -3.68 1.47
N ALA A 120 23.82 -2.59 1.72
CA ALA A 120 24.41 -1.25 1.79
C ALA A 120 25.46 -1.15 2.91
N GLY A 121 25.22 -1.77 4.07
CA GLY A 121 26.19 -1.84 5.16
C GLY A 121 27.46 -2.60 4.79
N VAL A 122 27.34 -3.76 4.14
CA VAL A 122 28.49 -4.55 3.66
C VAL A 122 29.29 -3.77 2.61
N LEU A 123 28.61 -3.15 1.64
CA LEU A 123 29.25 -2.33 0.61
C LEU A 123 29.95 -1.11 1.22
N ALA A 124 29.34 -0.45 2.20
CA ALA A 124 29.97 0.64 2.93
C ALA A 124 31.21 0.15 3.68
N ALA A 125 31.14 -0.98 4.39
CA ALA A 125 32.30 -1.53 5.09
C ALA A 125 33.46 -1.84 4.13
N MET A 126 33.14 -2.43 2.96
CA MET A 126 34.12 -2.69 1.90
C MET A 126 34.80 -1.40 1.42
N ILE A 127 34.02 -0.37 1.08
CA ILE A 127 34.54 0.89 0.51
C ILE A 127 35.33 1.71 1.55
N PHE A 128 34.87 1.78 2.80
CA PHE A 128 35.46 2.65 3.82
C PHE A 128 36.62 2.03 4.59
N PHE A 129 36.64 0.70 4.77
CA PHE A 129 37.68 0.03 5.58
C PHE A 129 38.60 -0.85 4.75
N VAL A 130 38.04 -1.69 3.88
CA VAL A 130 38.80 -2.74 3.20
C VAL A 130 39.57 -2.20 2.01
N LEU A 131 38.90 -1.50 1.09
CA LEU A 131 39.55 -0.97 -0.11
C LEU A 131 40.70 0.01 0.15
N PRO A 132 40.62 0.92 1.15
CA PRO A 132 41.72 1.84 1.46
C PRO A 132 42.97 1.14 1.99
N GLN A 133 42.82 0.05 2.76
CA GLN A 133 43.96 -0.76 3.19
C GLN A 133 44.69 -1.33 1.98
N PHE A 134 43.96 -1.81 0.98
CA PHE A 134 44.55 -2.32 -0.24
C PHE A 134 45.16 -1.24 -1.13
N ALA A 135 44.53 -0.07 -1.23
CA ALA A 135 45.11 1.08 -1.94
C ALA A 135 46.49 1.45 -1.37
N GLY A 136 46.62 1.49 -0.04
CA GLY A 136 47.90 1.76 0.62
C GLY A 136 48.98 0.70 0.36
N ILE A 137 48.60 -0.58 0.27
CA ILE A 137 49.53 -1.67 -0.08
C ILE A 137 50.04 -1.51 -1.53
N TYR A 138 49.17 -1.11 -2.46
CA TYR A 138 49.55 -0.87 -3.86
C TYR A 138 50.47 0.35 -4.02
N GLU A 139 50.21 1.43 -3.30
CA GLU A 139 51.10 2.60 -3.29
C GLU A 139 52.49 2.24 -2.73
N ALA A 140 52.54 1.39 -1.69
CA ALA A 140 53.78 0.94 -1.08
C ALA A 140 54.59 -0.03 -1.96
N SER A 141 53.92 -0.88 -2.75
CA SER A 141 54.59 -1.89 -3.58
C SER A 141 55.15 -1.33 -4.90
N ARG A 142 54.75 -0.11 -5.31
CA ARG A 142 55.07 0.51 -6.61
C ARG A 142 54.75 -0.40 -7.82
N ALA A 143 53.92 -1.42 -7.63
CA ALA A 143 53.54 -2.35 -8.68
C ALA A 143 52.50 -1.68 -9.61
N PRO A 144 52.56 -1.93 -10.93
CA PRO A 144 51.54 -1.44 -11.84
C PRO A 144 50.19 -2.06 -11.47
N THR A 145 49.20 -1.22 -11.18
CA THR A 145 47.83 -1.67 -10.91
C THR A 145 47.17 -2.08 -12.24
N PRO A 146 46.56 -3.28 -12.32
CA PRO A 146 45.75 -3.63 -13.47
C PRO A 146 44.62 -2.60 -13.68
N ALA A 147 44.27 -2.32 -14.94
CA ALA A 147 43.27 -1.30 -15.28
C ALA A 147 41.91 -1.51 -14.57
N ALA A 148 41.50 -2.78 -14.39
CA ALA A 148 40.29 -3.14 -13.65
C ALA A 148 40.35 -2.73 -12.17
N THR A 149 41.51 -2.94 -11.52
CA THR A 149 41.75 -2.53 -10.12
C THR A 149 41.79 -1.01 -9.99
N GLN A 150 42.42 -0.32 -10.95
CA GLN A 150 42.49 1.14 -10.96
C GLN A 150 41.10 1.79 -11.10
N LEU A 151 40.22 1.24 -11.96
CA LEU A 151 38.84 1.70 -12.09
C LEU A 151 38.05 1.49 -10.78
N LEU A 152 38.24 0.34 -10.12
CA LEU A 152 37.55 0.03 -8.88
C LEU A 152 37.98 0.96 -7.73
N LEU A 153 39.29 1.20 -7.60
CA LEU A 153 39.86 2.11 -6.60
C LEU A 153 39.43 3.57 -6.83
N THR A 154 39.38 4.03 -8.07
CA THR A 154 38.96 5.40 -8.41
C THR A 154 37.47 5.63 -8.15
N VAL A 155 36.61 4.66 -8.54
CA VAL A 155 35.17 4.71 -8.24
C VAL A 155 34.95 4.72 -6.72
N ALA A 156 35.63 3.84 -5.98
CA ALA A 156 35.48 3.77 -4.53
C ALA A 156 36.00 5.03 -3.80
N ALA A 157 37.13 5.60 -4.23
CA ALA A 157 37.64 6.86 -3.71
C ALA A 157 36.64 8.01 -3.93
N THR A 158 36.02 8.05 -5.11
CA THR A 158 34.97 9.02 -5.44
C THR A 158 33.73 8.80 -4.56
N LEU A 159 33.25 7.57 -4.42
CA LEU A 159 32.12 7.23 -3.55
C LEU A 159 32.41 7.58 -2.07
N ARG A 160 33.63 7.34 -1.60
CA ARG A 160 34.07 7.71 -0.26
C ARG A 160 34.16 9.22 -0.08
N GLN A 161 34.54 9.98 -1.10
CA GLN A 161 34.59 11.45 -1.02
C GLN A 161 33.18 12.07 -1.02
N TYR A 162 32.25 11.51 -1.81
CA TYR A 162 30.91 12.05 -2.02
C TYR A 162 29.81 11.26 -1.28
N TRP A 163 30.16 10.46 -0.27
CA TRP A 163 29.18 9.65 0.47
C TRP A 163 28.07 10.48 1.13
N TRP A 164 28.42 11.69 1.61
CA TRP A 164 27.49 12.63 2.21
C TRP A 164 26.52 13.21 1.16
N ALA A 165 26.97 13.37 -0.08
CA ALA A 165 26.13 13.79 -1.19
C ALA A 165 25.16 12.68 -1.61
N VAL A 166 25.61 11.42 -1.63
CA VAL A 166 24.73 10.25 -1.85
C VAL A 166 23.71 10.10 -0.71
N ALA A 167 24.15 10.24 0.54
CA ALA A 167 23.26 10.20 1.71
C ALA A 167 22.24 11.34 1.68
N MET A 168 22.65 12.56 1.34
CA MET A 168 21.73 13.69 1.13
C MET A 168 20.78 13.48 -0.04
N LEU A 169 21.23 12.87 -1.14
CA LEU A 169 20.38 12.55 -2.28
C LEU A 169 19.27 11.55 -1.86
N VAL A 170 19.65 10.47 -1.17
CA VAL A 170 18.69 9.45 -0.70
C VAL A 170 17.73 10.03 0.34
N ALA A 171 18.24 10.78 1.32
CA ALA A 171 17.41 11.46 2.30
C ALA A 171 16.50 12.52 1.67
N GLY A 172 17.01 13.29 0.71
CA GLY A 172 16.28 14.30 -0.05
C GLY A 172 15.20 13.69 -0.93
N ALA A 173 15.48 12.58 -1.61
CA ALA A 173 14.49 11.81 -2.36
C ALA A 173 13.42 11.21 -1.44
N GLY A 174 13.81 10.70 -0.27
CA GLY A 174 12.89 10.17 0.73
C GLY A 174 11.96 11.24 1.32
N ILE A 175 12.51 12.38 1.74
CA ILE A 175 11.76 13.51 2.29
C ILE A 175 10.93 14.19 1.21
N GLY A 176 11.50 14.40 0.02
CA GLY A 176 10.85 14.99 -1.15
C GLY A 176 9.69 14.12 -1.61
N GLY A 177 9.91 12.81 -1.73
CA GLY A 177 8.87 11.82 -1.99
C GLY A 177 7.78 11.88 -0.92
N TRP A 178 8.14 11.82 0.36
CA TRP A 178 7.18 11.89 1.47
C TRP A 178 6.35 13.18 1.47
N ARG A 179 6.97 14.32 1.19
CA ARG A 179 6.26 15.61 1.04
C ARG A 179 5.36 15.63 -0.19
N LEU A 180 5.81 15.10 -1.32
CA LEU A 180 4.98 14.99 -2.54
C LEU A 180 3.78 14.05 -2.31
N PHE A 181 3.96 12.96 -1.56
CA PHE A 181 2.87 12.06 -1.15
C PHE A 181 1.86 12.71 -0.20
N ARG A 182 2.28 13.69 0.63
CA ARG A 182 1.36 14.47 1.48
C ARG A 182 0.78 15.70 0.79
N SER A 183 1.46 16.25 -0.22
CA SER A 183 0.98 17.42 -0.95
C SER A 183 -0.13 17.04 -1.94
N GLY A 184 -1.22 17.81 -1.94
CA GLY A 184 -2.33 17.62 -2.87
C GLY A 184 -1.92 17.75 -4.35
N SER A 185 -0.88 18.53 -4.65
CA SER A 185 -0.38 18.74 -6.02
C SER A 185 0.63 17.70 -6.50
N GLY A 186 1.31 16.99 -5.58
CA GLY A 186 2.33 15.99 -5.91
C GLY A 186 1.77 14.60 -6.18
N ARG A 187 0.62 14.27 -5.57
CA ARG A 187 -0.06 12.97 -5.74
C ARG A 187 -0.41 12.59 -7.19
N PRO A 188 -1.00 13.47 -8.01
CA PRO A 188 -1.33 13.13 -9.39
C PRO A 188 -0.11 12.74 -10.22
N TRP A 189 1.04 13.36 -9.94
CA TRP A 189 2.30 13.07 -10.63
C TRP A 189 2.84 11.69 -10.23
N ILE A 190 2.84 11.39 -8.92
CA ILE A 190 3.26 10.08 -8.41
C ILE A 190 2.35 8.97 -8.92
N ASP A 191 1.03 9.15 -8.84
CA ASP A 191 0.05 8.18 -9.33
C ASP A 191 0.29 7.89 -10.82
N ARG A 192 0.47 8.94 -11.63
CA ARG A 192 0.74 8.78 -13.06
C ARG A 192 2.06 8.04 -13.31
N MET A 193 3.09 8.26 -12.49
CA MET A 193 4.36 7.56 -12.58
C MET A 193 4.21 6.06 -12.26
N LEU A 194 3.54 5.72 -11.15
CA LEU A 194 3.29 4.33 -10.74
C LEU A 194 2.48 3.55 -11.79
N TYR A 195 1.53 4.20 -12.46
CA TYR A 195 0.64 3.56 -13.44
C TYR A 195 1.22 3.49 -14.87
N ARG A 196 2.36 4.16 -15.12
CA ARG A 196 3.05 4.16 -16.42
C ARG A 196 4.30 3.28 -16.43
N LEU A 197 5.00 3.15 -15.30
CA LEU A 197 6.19 2.31 -15.21
C LEU A 197 5.80 0.84 -15.41
N PRO A 198 6.37 0.12 -16.39
CA PRO A 198 5.93 -1.23 -16.75
C PRO A 198 6.01 -2.22 -15.57
N LEU A 199 7.03 -2.12 -14.73
CA LEU A 199 7.12 -2.98 -13.53
C LEU A 199 6.04 -2.63 -12.48
N LEU A 200 5.73 -1.34 -12.29
CA LEU A 200 4.82 -0.91 -11.22
C LEU A 200 3.35 -0.87 -11.65
N ARG A 201 3.06 -0.77 -12.95
CA ARG A 201 1.70 -0.69 -13.47
C ARG A 201 0.96 -2.02 -13.25
N ASP A 202 1.67 -3.14 -13.38
CA ASP A 202 1.13 -4.50 -13.26
C ASP A 202 0.78 -4.83 -11.80
N VAL A 203 1.31 -4.06 -10.84
CA VAL A 203 0.93 -4.13 -9.43
C VAL A 203 -0.13 -3.08 -9.08
N SER A 204 0.09 -1.84 -9.52
CA SER A 204 -0.71 -0.70 -9.07
C SER A 204 -2.12 -0.71 -9.66
N ARG A 205 -2.28 -1.10 -10.94
CA ARG A 205 -3.60 -1.14 -11.60
C ARG A 205 -4.52 -2.20 -10.96
N PRO A 206 -4.11 -3.48 -10.84
CA PRO A 206 -4.96 -4.50 -10.24
C PRO A 206 -5.27 -4.21 -8.77
N LEU A 207 -4.28 -3.80 -7.95
CA LEU A 207 -4.53 -3.44 -6.54
C LEU A 207 -5.51 -2.27 -6.41
N GLY A 208 -5.40 -1.25 -7.27
CA GLY A 208 -6.28 -0.10 -7.26
C GLY A 208 -7.73 -0.48 -7.60
N ILE A 209 -7.93 -1.19 -8.70
CA ILE A 209 -9.24 -1.66 -9.15
C ILE A 209 -9.84 -2.64 -8.15
N GLY A 210 -9.05 -3.62 -7.73
CA GLY A 210 -9.46 -4.66 -6.79
C GLY A 210 -10.05 -4.06 -5.52
N ARG A 211 -9.32 -3.13 -4.92
CA ARG A 211 -9.78 -2.43 -3.72
C ARG A 211 -11.01 -1.56 -3.98
N ALA A 212 -11.08 -0.86 -5.11
CA ALA A 212 -12.24 -0.04 -5.44
C ALA A 212 -13.50 -0.89 -5.61
N PHE A 213 -13.43 -1.97 -6.39
CA PHE A 213 -14.56 -2.87 -6.64
C PHE A 213 -14.99 -3.63 -5.39
N ARG A 214 -14.07 -4.06 -4.53
CA ARG A 214 -14.43 -4.65 -3.22
C ARG A 214 -15.15 -3.66 -2.31
N LEU A 215 -14.69 -2.40 -2.27
CA LEU A 215 -15.37 -1.36 -1.49
C LEU A 215 -16.77 -1.08 -2.06
N GLN A 216 -16.89 -0.98 -3.39
CA GLN A 216 -18.16 -0.73 -4.06
C GLN A 216 -19.14 -1.90 -3.86
N GLY A 217 -18.67 -3.13 -4.07
CA GLY A 217 -19.43 -4.36 -3.85
C GLY A 217 -19.96 -4.46 -2.43
N ALA A 218 -19.08 -4.28 -1.42
CA ALA A 218 -19.48 -4.34 -0.01
C ALA A 218 -20.48 -3.25 0.39
N LEU A 219 -20.35 -2.04 -0.18
CA LEU A 219 -21.29 -0.95 0.08
C LEU A 219 -22.67 -1.21 -0.57
N LEU A 220 -22.67 -1.68 -1.82
CA LEU A 220 -23.90 -2.08 -2.51
C LEU A 220 -24.59 -3.24 -1.78
N GLU A 221 -23.83 -4.23 -1.33
CA GLU A 221 -24.36 -5.35 -0.56
C GLU A 221 -24.95 -4.86 0.78
N SER A 222 -24.37 -3.81 1.38
CA SER A 222 -24.90 -3.16 2.58
C SER A 222 -26.14 -2.29 2.33
N GLY A 223 -26.65 -2.25 1.09
CA GLY A 223 -27.86 -1.52 0.71
C GLY A 223 -27.64 -0.04 0.41
N VAL A 224 -26.38 0.41 0.29
CA VAL A 224 -26.08 1.79 -0.09
C VAL A 224 -26.36 1.97 -1.59
N PRO A 225 -27.11 3.02 -2.01
CA PRO A 225 -27.40 3.25 -3.42
C PRO A 225 -26.15 3.45 -4.28
N LEU A 226 -26.12 2.90 -5.51
CA LEU A 226 -24.94 2.93 -6.39
C LEU A 226 -24.33 4.33 -6.57
N LEU A 227 -25.17 5.35 -6.73
CA LEU A 227 -24.70 6.73 -6.90
C LEU A 227 -23.93 7.24 -5.68
N GLU A 228 -24.42 6.93 -4.48
CA GLU A 228 -23.78 7.26 -3.21
C GLU A 228 -22.50 6.44 -3.03
N VAL A 229 -22.52 5.16 -3.40
CA VAL A 229 -21.32 4.30 -3.41
C VAL A 229 -20.20 4.89 -4.27
N LEU A 230 -20.51 5.34 -5.48
CA LEU A 230 -19.54 5.96 -6.39
C LEU A 230 -18.99 7.28 -5.83
N GLN A 231 -19.82 8.09 -5.17
CA GLN A 231 -19.40 9.32 -4.51
C GLN A 231 -18.49 9.06 -3.30
N LEU A 232 -18.86 8.10 -2.43
CA LEU A 232 -18.09 7.75 -1.24
C LEU A 232 -16.73 7.16 -1.62
N THR A 233 -16.71 6.25 -2.61
CA THR A 233 -15.46 5.62 -3.06
C THR A 233 -14.55 6.59 -3.80
N LYS A 234 -15.08 7.61 -4.50
CA LYS A 234 -14.29 8.75 -5.00
C LYS A 234 -13.56 9.46 -3.85
N ASN A 235 -14.26 9.81 -2.77
CA ASN A 235 -13.68 10.59 -1.67
C ASN A 235 -12.64 9.81 -0.85
N VAL A 236 -12.77 8.48 -0.77
CA VAL A 236 -11.87 7.62 -0.01
C VAL A 236 -10.64 7.18 -0.83
N SER A 237 -10.77 7.11 -2.16
CA SER A 237 -9.63 6.80 -3.01
C SER A 237 -8.59 7.90 -2.89
N THR A 238 -7.36 7.55 -2.53
CA THR A 238 -6.22 8.48 -2.55
C THR A 238 -5.60 8.64 -3.93
N ASN A 239 -5.96 7.75 -4.86
CA ASN A 239 -5.40 7.66 -6.19
C ASN A 239 -6.25 8.45 -7.18
N THR A 240 -5.62 9.41 -7.84
CA THR A 240 -6.24 10.33 -8.80
C THR A 240 -6.84 9.63 -10.02
N LEU A 241 -6.24 8.54 -10.51
CA LEU A 241 -6.80 7.75 -11.61
C LEU A 241 -8.10 7.07 -11.20
N MET A 242 -8.12 6.47 -10.00
CA MET A 242 -9.31 5.81 -9.48
C MET A 242 -10.41 6.82 -9.09
N GLN A 243 -10.02 8.01 -8.59
CA GLN A 243 -10.96 9.12 -8.39
C GLN A 243 -11.63 9.53 -9.69
N ALA A 244 -10.84 9.71 -10.77
CA ALA A 244 -11.35 10.06 -12.08
C ALA A 244 -12.23 8.95 -12.68
N LEU A 245 -11.88 7.68 -12.46
CA LEU A 245 -12.71 6.55 -12.89
C LEU A 245 -14.06 6.53 -12.17
N ASN A 246 -14.06 6.68 -10.83
CA ASN A 246 -15.28 6.75 -10.03
C ASN A 246 -16.16 7.94 -10.43
N GLU A 247 -15.55 9.09 -10.72
CA GLU A 247 -16.27 10.28 -11.20
C GLU A 247 -16.91 10.05 -12.57
N ARG A 248 -16.21 9.42 -13.52
CA ARG A 248 -16.78 9.07 -14.83
C ARG A 248 -17.93 8.07 -14.70
N MET A 249 -17.77 7.05 -13.85
CA MET A 249 -18.85 6.10 -13.56
C MET A 249 -20.06 6.80 -12.94
N GLN A 250 -19.84 7.70 -11.97
CA GLN A 250 -20.89 8.48 -11.34
C GLN A 250 -21.63 9.35 -12.36
N GLN A 251 -20.91 10.06 -13.24
CA GLN A 251 -21.49 10.88 -14.29
C GLN A 251 -22.29 10.04 -15.30
N ALA A 252 -21.79 8.86 -15.69
CA ALA A 252 -22.53 7.97 -16.58
C ALA A 252 -23.89 7.57 -15.98
N VAL A 253 -23.89 7.14 -14.72
CA VAL A 253 -25.11 6.74 -14.00
C VAL A 253 -26.08 7.92 -13.82
N LEU A 254 -25.58 9.13 -13.54
CA LEU A 254 -26.41 10.34 -13.41
C LEU A 254 -27.18 10.69 -14.69
N VAL A 255 -26.61 10.41 -15.86
CA VAL A 255 -27.25 10.68 -17.17
C VAL A 255 -28.00 9.44 -17.69
N GLY A 256 -28.22 8.43 -16.84
CA GLY A 256 -28.99 7.22 -17.16
C GLY A 256 -28.24 6.19 -18.01
N LYS A 257 -26.90 6.28 -18.12
CA LYS A 257 -26.07 5.27 -18.77
C LYS A 257 -25.56 4.25 -17.75
N CYS A 258 -25.24 3.05 -18.22
CA CYS A 258 -24.61 2.01 -17.40
C CYS A 258 -23.21 2.42 -16.93
N MET A 259 -22.82 2.09 -15.69
CA MET A 259 -21.46 2.33 -15.17
C MET A 259 -20.41 1.55 -15.97
N SER A 260 -20.77 0.38 -16.49
CA SER A 260 -19.95 -0.42 -17.39
C SER A 260 -19.51 0.37 -18.65
N SER A 261 -20.33 1.29 -19.15
CA SER A 261 -19.96 2.14 -20.30
C SER A 261 -18.79 3.10 -20.00
N ALA A 262 -18.65 3.54 -18.75
CA ALA A 262 -17.51 4.34 -18.30
C ALA A 262 -16.28 3.47 -18.04
N LEU A 263 -16.46 2.23 -17.59
CA LEU A 263 -15.37 1.24 -17.45
C LEU A 263 -14.78 0.85 -18.80
N ALA A 264 -15.60 0.73 -19.85
CA ALA A 264 -15.16 0.39 -21.21
C ALA A 264 -14.15 1.38 -21.79
N GLN A 265 -14.15 2.63 -21.31
CA GLN A 265 -13.22 3.68 -21.73
C GLN A 265 -11.90 3.65 -20.93
N SER A 266 -11.73 2.70 -20.01
CA SER A 266 -10.56 2.58 -19.12
C SER A 266 -9.64 1.46 -19.57
N GLU A 267 -8.36 1.78 -19.83
CA GLU A 267 -7.32 0.77 -20.12
C GLU A 267 -6.94 -0.11 -18.92
N CYS A 268 -7.53 0.12 -17.75
CA CYS A 268 -7.14 -0.58 -16.54
C CYS A 268 -7.96 -1.86 -16.32
N VAL A 269 -9.13 -1.99 -16.95
CA VAL A 269 -10.04 -3.12 -16.76
C VAL A 269 -10.04 -4.00 -18.03
N PRO A 270 -9.58 -5.26 -17.95
CA PRO A 270 -9.68 -6.23 -19.03
C PRO A 270 -11.12 -6.45 -19.51
N GLU A 271 -11.28 -6.80 -20.79
CA GLU A 271 -12.58 -7.00 -21.42
C GLU A 271 -13.44 -8.04 -20.70
N GLY A 272 -12.85 -9.14 -20.22
CA GLY A 272 -13.60 -10.17 -19.47
C GLY A 272 -14.23 -9.63 -18.18
N ALA A 273 -13.51 -8.79 -17.43
CA ALA A 273 -14.06 -8.16 -16.23
C ALA A 273 -15.13 -7.12 -16.56
N LEU A 274 -14.98 -6.39 -17.67
CA LEU A 274 -15.98 -5.46 -18.16
C LEU A 274 -17.30 -6.16 -18.51
N GLU A 275 -17.23 -7.30 -19.20
CA GLU A 275 -18.41 -8.09 -19.58
C GLU A 275 -19.15 -8.65 -18.35
N MET A 276 -18.39 -9.13 -17.36
CA MET A 276 -18.96 -9.57 -16.07
C MET A 276 -19.72 -8.44 -15.38
N VAL A 277 -19.13 -7.23 -15.32
CA VAL A 277 -19.77 -6.07 -14.69
C VAL A 277 -21.00 -5.61 -15.49
N ALA A 278 -20.92 -5.57 -16.82
CA ALA A 278 -22.05 -5.20 -17.68
C ALA A 278 -23.24 -6.17 -17.51
N THR A 279 -22.96 -7.47 -17.47
CA THR A 279 -23.96 -8.52 -17.24
C THR A 279 -24.55 -8.42 -15.84
N ALA A 280 -23.72 -8.17 -14.83
CA ALA A 280 -24.17 -8.01 -13.45
C ALA A 280 -25.04 -6.77 -13.26
N GLU A 281 -24.71 -5.68 -13.96
CA GLU A 281 -25.48 -4.44 -13.96
C GLU A 281 -26.87 -4.65 -14.57
N ALA A 282 -26.96 -5.34 -15.70
CA ALA A 282 -28.24 -5.69 -16.34
C ALA A 282 -29.12 -6.60 -15.46
N ASN A 283 -28.51 -7.52 -14.72
CA ASN A 283 -29.21 -8.48 -13.87
C ASN A 283 -29.40 -8.00 -12.41
N GLY A 284 -28.95 -6.80 -12.07
CA GLY A 284 -29.04 -6.25 -10.70
C GLY A 284 -28.15 -6.96 -9.67
N GLN A 285 -27.16 -7.73 -10.10
CA GLN A 285 -26.25 -8.52 -9.25
C GLN A 285 -24.86 -7.87 -9.09
N LEU A 286 -24.79 -6.55 -9.26
CA LEU A 286 -23.54 -5.79 -9.28
C LEU A 286 -22.71 -5.96 -7.99
N ALA A 287 -23.36 -6.03 -6.83
CA ALA A 287 -22.67 -6.13 -5.54
C ALA A 287 -21.73 -7.35 -5.45
N GLY A 288 -22.25 -8.54 -5.75
CA GLY A 288 -21.49 -9.79 -5.69
C GLY A 288 -20.40 -9.84 -6.76
N VAL A 289 -20.70 -9.42 -7.99
CA VAL A 289 -19.75 -9.47 -9.09
C VAL A 289 -18.59 -8.49 -8.87
N LEU A 290 -18.84 -7.27 -8.41
CA LEU A 290 -17.77 -6.33 -8.06
C LEU A 290 -16.89 -6.88 -6.93
N GLN A 291 -17.47 -7.59 -5.96
CA GLN A 291 -16.69 -8.22 -4.90
C GLN A 291 -15.77 -9.33 -5.45
N THR A 292 -16.30 -10.24 -6.28
CA THR A 292 -15.51 -11.33 -6.87
C THR A 292 -14.42 -10.82 -7.81
N VAL A 293 -14.77 -9.92 -8.73
CA VAL A 293 -13.81 -9.30 -9.65
C VAL A 293 -12.76 -8.49 -8.87
N GLY A 294 -13.21 -7.82 -7.80
CA GLY A 294 -12.32 -7.06 -6.94
C GLY A 294 -11.30 -7.95 -6.20
N GLU A 295 -11.73 -9.08 -5.66
CA GLU A 295 -10.86 -10.08 -5.01
C GLU A 295 -9.86 -10.68 -6.00
N PHE A 296 -10.27 -10.95 -7.23
CA PHE A 296 -9.39 -11.42 -8.29
C PHE A 296 -8.25 -10.41 -8.56
N PHE A 297 -8.57 -9.14 -8.84
CA PHE A 297 -7.55 -8.12 -9.12
C PHE A 297 -6.67 -7.79 -7.92
N GLU A 298 -7.22 -7.82 -6.70
CA GLU A 298 -6.43 -7.64 -5.48
C GLU A 298 -5.41 -8.78 -5.34
N SER A 299 -5.83 -10.04 -5.55
CA SER A 299 -4.95 -11.19 -5.51
C SER A 299 -3.90 -11.19 -6.62
N GLU A 300 -4.27 -10.78 -7.84
CA GLU A 300 -3.35 -10.64 -8.98
C GLU A 300 -2.28 -9.59 -8.68
N GLY A 301 -2.68 -8.42 -8.17
CA GLY A 301 -1.76 -7.36 -7.78
C GLY A 301 -0.82 -7.75 -6.64
N GLU A 302 -1.31 -8.50 -5.64
CA GLU A 302 -0.47 -9.09 -4.59
C GLU A 302 0.55 -10.08 -5.14
N GLN A 303 0.15 -10.89 -6.13
CA GLN A 303 1.03 -11.87 -6.76
C GLN A 303 2.14 -11.19 -7.57
N HIS A 304 1.80 -10.22 -8.41
CA HIS A 304 2.79 -9.42 -9.14
C HIS A 304 3.75 -8.71 -8.19
N LEU A 305 3.26 -8.20 -7.06
CA LEU A 305 4.13 -7.57 -6.06
C LEU A 305 5.15 -8.57 -5.49
N LYS A 306 4.71 -9.80 -5.18
CA LYS A 306 5.63 -10.86 -4.73
C LYS A 306 6.65 -11.22 -5.80
N ASP A 307 6.25 -11.30 -7.05
CA ASP A 307 7.14 -11.69 -8.15
C ASP A 307 8.19 -10.60 -8.44
N LEU A 308 7.82 -9.31 -8.36
CA LEU A 308 8.80 -8.22 -8.39
C LEU A 308 9.83 -8.34 -7.26
N VAL A 309 9.39 -8.65 -6.05
CA VAL A 309 10.30 -8.83 -4.91
C VAL A 309 11.22 -10.03 -5.10
N LYS A 310 10.71 -11.16 -5.63
CA LYS A 310 11.52 -12.34 -5.93
C LYS A 310 12.59 -12.06 -6.98
N ILE A 311 12.33 -11.21 -7.97
CA ILE A 311 13.32 -10.85 -9.01
C ILE A 311 14.36 -9.88 -8.46
N ALA A 312 13.98 -9.02 -7.51
CA ALA A 312 14.91 -8.07 -6.89
C ALA A 312 16.03 -8.76 -6.10
N GLU A 313 15.75 -9.91 -5.47
CA GLU A 313 16.71 -10.62 -4.62
C GLU A 313 17.94 -11.16 -5.39
N PRO A 314 17.80 -11.95 -6.47
CA PRO A 314 18.93 -12.37 -7.29
C PRO A 314 19.73 -11.20 -7.85
N ALA A 315 19.06 -10.12 -8.25
CA ALA A 315 19.75 -8.93 -8.75
C ALA A 315 20.66 -8.31 -7.69
N ILE A 316 20.19 -8.22 -6.43
CA ILE A 316 21.00 -7.72 -5.30
C ILE A 316 22.18 -8.67 -5.01
N ILE A 317 21.96 -9.99 -5.03
CA ILE A 317 23.02 -10.99 -4.78
C ILE A 317 24.08 -10.94 -5.89
N VAL A 318 23.67 -10.88 -7.15
CA VAL A 318 24.59 -10.76 -8.30
C VAL A 318 25.39 -9.46 -8.22
N LEU A 319 24.74 -8.34 -7.89
CA LEU A 319 25.42 -7.05 -7.70
C LEU A 319 26.46 -7.14 -6.57
N LEU A 320 26.08 -7.69 -5.41
CA LEU A 320 26.98 -7.86 -4.29
C LEU A 320 28.16 -8.78 -4.66
N GLY A 321 27.88 -9.90 -5.32
CA GLY A 321 28.89 -10.85 -5.78
C GLY A 321 29.85 -10.22 -6.80
N LEU A 322 29.35 -9.39 -7.70
CA LEU A 322 30.19 -8.66 -8.67
C LEU A 322 31.10 -7.64 -7.98
N VAL A 323 30.59 -6.90 -7.00
CA VAL A 323 31.40 -5.96 -6.23
C VAL A 323 32.43 -6.69 -5.38
N VAL A 324 32.02 -7.66 -4.57
CA VAL A 324 32.93 -8.42 -3.69
C VAL A 324 33.93 -9.21 -4.49
N GLY A 325 33.49 -9.91 -5.54
CA GLY A 325 34.37 -10.66 -6.44
C GLY A 325 35.36 -9.76 -7.18
N GLY A 326 34.91 -8.58 -7.64
CA GLY A 326 35.79 -7.56 -8.22
C GLY A 326 36.87 -7.10 -7.24
N ILE A 327 36.52 -6.91 -5.97
CA ILE A 327 37.47 -6.56 -4.92
C ILE A 327 38.45 -7.72 -4.67
N VAL A 328 37.97 -8.95 -4.52
CA VAL A 328 38.82 -10.13 -4.27
C VAL A 328 39.79 -10.35 -5.43
N LEU A 329 39.34 -10.25 -6.67
CA LEU A 329 40.22 -10.36 -7.85
C LEU A 329 41.26 -9.25 -7.88
N ALA A 330 40.85 -8.01 -7.58
CA ALA A 330 41.76 -6.88 -7.49
C ALA A 330 42.84 -7.08 -6.40
N VAL A 331 42.53 -7.84 -5.35
CA VAL A 331 43.48 -8.17 -4.27
C VAL A 331 44.34 -9.40 -4.58
N MET A 332 43.75 -10.45 -5.18
CA MET A 332 44.42 -11.74 -5.37
C MET A 332 45.34 -11.77 -6.59
N LEU A 333 44.96 -11.14 -7.71
CA LEU A 333 45.78 -11.07 -8.91
C LEU A 333 47.24 -10.61 -8.65
N PRO A 334 47.48 -9.49 -7.93
CA PRO A 334 48.86 -9.06 -7.64
C PRO A 334 49.60 -10.02 -6.69
N MET A 335 48.90 -10.69 -5.78
CA MET A 335 49.53 -11.68 -4.88
C MET A 335 50.04 -12.89 -5.67
N LEU A 336 49.31 -13.29 -6.72
CA LEU A 336 49.73 -14.32 -7.66
C LEU A 336 50.93 -13.87 -8.51
N ASP A 337 50.95 -12.63 -8.97
CA ASP A 337 52.10 -12.09 -9.73
C ASP A 337 53.37 -11.94 -8.84
N LEU A 338 53.22 -11.50 -7.60
CA LEU A 338 54.33 -11.39 -6.63
C LEU A 338 54.91 -12.77 -6.26
N SER A 339 54.07 -13.79 -6.13
CA SER A 339 54.52 -15.16 -5.86
C SER A 339 55.12 -15.85 -7.09
N ALA A 340 54.67 -15.51 -8.30
CA ALA A 340 55.30 -15.97 -9.55
C ALA A 340 56.69 -15.36 -9.78
N VAL A 341 56.93 -14.12 -9.31
CA VAL A 341 58.25 -13.46 -9.38
C VAL A 341 59.18 -13.92 -8.26
N GLY A 342 58.67 -14.29 -7.08
CA GLY A 342 59.47 -14.82 -5.96
C GLY A 342 59.95 -16.27 -6.10
N GLY A 343 59.55 -16.96 -7.19
CA GLY A 343 59.95 -18.33 -7.51
C GLY A 343 61.10 -18.46 -8.54
N ARG A 344 61.78 -17.35 -8.88
CA ARG A 344 62.98 -17.35 -9.73
C ARG A 344 64.14 -16.65 -9.03
#